data_AF-A0AAW0PRA4-F1
#
_entry.id   AF-A0AAW0PRA4-F1
#
_cell.length_a   1.000
_cell.length_b   1.000
_cell.length_c   1.000
_cell.angle_alpha   90.00
_cell.angle_beta   90.00
_cell.angle_gamma   90.00
#
_symmetry.space_group_name_H-M   'P 1'
#
loop_
_entity.id
_entity.type
_entity.pdbx_description
1 polymer ?
#
loop_
_entity_poly.entity_id
_entity_poly.type
_entity_poly.pdbx_seq_one_letter_code
_entity_poly.pdbx_strand_id
1 'polypeptide(L)'
;MVVAAYHLMSYRGQPCGPELPTFHWALLELTGFVIIEEVLFYYSHRLFHHPSLYKVYHKQHHEWTAPIGIVCIYAHPLEHVISNMFPVAIGPVLLGSHISTTCLWYCLALVSTTVSHCGYHLPFLPSPEFHDFHHLRFNQCYGVLGILDRLHGTDSKFRQTKQYERHTLLTSLTPLTESIPDSPKKGQKEGRKEGRKEGRKEGRKEGRKEGRKEGRKEGKEGRMKERKEGMKERKEGRKEGKEGRKEEGRKEGRKEGKKERKEEGRKERKKERKKERKERKKERKKRRKLSHWK
;
A
#
# COMPACT_ATOMS: atom_id res chain seq x y z
N MET A 1 -13.56 -4.92 -20.02
CA MET A 1 -13.66 -3.47 -20.28
C MET A 1 -13.96 -3.16 -21.74
N VAL A 2 -13.15 -3.61 -22.71
CA VAL A 2 -13.34 -3.30 -24.15
C VAL A 2 -14.74 -3.67 -24.68
N VAL A 3 -15.24 -4.87 -24.39
CA VAL A 3 -16.59 -5.30 -24.83
C VAL A 3 -17.69 -4.41 -24.24
N ALA A 4 -17.59 -4.07 -22.95
CA ALA A 4 -18.55 -3.18 -22.30
C ALA A 4 -18.49 -1.76 -22.89
N ALA A 5 -17.28 -1.23 -23.13
CA ALA A 5 -17.09 0.06 -23.78
C ALA A 5 -17.69 0.07 -25.19
N TYR A 6 -17.48 -0.99 -25.99
CA TYR A 6 -18.10 -1.12 -27.31
C TYR A 6 -19.63 -1.05 -27.25
N HIS A 7 -20.26 -1.79 -26.34
CA HIS A 7 -21.72 -1.74 -26.20
C HIS A 7 -22.23 -0.36 -25.74
N LEU A 8 -21.52 0.31 -24.83
CA LEU A 8 -21.85 1.67 -24.40
C LEU A 8 -21.70 2.68 -25.54
N MET A 9 -20.62 2.60 -26.31
CA MET A 9 -20.38 3.45 -27.47
C MET A 9 -21.43 3.22 -28.57
N SER A 10 -21.81 1.96 -28.80
CA SER A 10 -22.81 1.57 -29.79
C SER A 10 -24.23 2.04 -29.47
N TYR A 11 -24.49 2.46 -28.23
CA TYR A 11 -25.78 3.06 -27.86
C TYR A 11 -25.95 4.48 -28.44
N ARG A 12 -24.84 5.21 -28.65
CA ARG A 12 -24.87 6.61 -29.13
C ARG A 12 -24.31 6.79 -30.53
N GLY A 13 -23.43 5.90 -30.99
CA GLY A 13 -22.75 6.02 -32.28
C GLY A 13 -22.48 4.68 -32.93
N GLN A 14 -21.72 4.71 -34.02
CA GLN A 14 -21.27 3.52 -34.75
C GLN A 14 -19.74 3.43 -34.65
N PRO A 15 -19.18 2.94 -33.53
CA PRO A 15 -17.74 3.01 -33.27
C PRO A 15 -16.89 2.25 -34.30
N CYS A 16 -17.47 1.24 -34.97
CA CYS A 16 -16.83 0.45 -36.01
C CYS A 16 -17.62 0.49 -37.34
N GLY A 17 -18.32 1.59 -37.60
CA GLY A 17 -18.99 1.81 -38.88
C GLY A 17 -18.00 1.85 -40.06
N PRO A 18 -18.45 1.57 -41.30
CA PRO A 18 -17.58 1.66 -42.47
C PRO A 18 -17.29 3.11 -42.88
N GLU A 19 -18.14 4.06 -42.48
CA GLU A 19 -18.00 5.47 -42.81
C GLU A 19 -17.12 6.20 -41.79
N LEU A 20 -16.11 6.90 -42.29
CA LEU A 20 -15.22 7.71 -41.45
C LEU A 20 -15.93 8.99 -41.00
N PRO A 21 -15.63 9.47 -39.77
CA PRO A 21 -16.11 10.77 -39.32
C PRO A 21 -15.56 11.87 -40.22
N THR A 22 -16.37 12.89 -40.48
CA THR A 22 -15.90 14.07 -41.20
C THR A 22 -14.80 14.77 -40.39
N PHE A 23 -13.92 15.50 -41.08
CA PHE A 23 -12.82 16.22 -40.45
C PHE A 23 -13.29 17.16 -39.32
N HIS A 24 -14.36 17.93 -39.56
CA HIS A 24 -14.92 18.85 -38.57
C HIS A 24 -15.53 18.13 -37.37
N TRP A 25 -16.17 16.98 -37.60
CA TRP A 25 -16.72 16.18 -36.51
C TRP A 25 -15.60 15.60 -35.62
N ALA A 26 -14.57 15.03 -36.24
CA ALA A 26 -13.41 14.52 -35.52
C ALA A 26 -12.73 15.63 -34.69
N LEU A 27 -12.63 16.86 -35.22
CA LEU A 27 -12.08 18.00 -34.48
C LEU A 27 -12.95 18.40 -33.28
N LEU A 28 -14.27 18.39 -33.43
CA LEU A 28 -15.21 18.65 -32.34
C LEU A 28 -15.09 17.59 -31.24
N GLU A 29 -15.03 16.31 -31.63
CA GLU A 29 -14.84 15.19 -30.69
C GLU A 29 -13.52 15.31 -29.93
N LEU A 30 -12.40 15.56 -30.63
CA LEU A 30 -11.09 15.76 -30.01
C LEU A 30 -11.09 16.91 -29.02
N THR A 31 -11.76 18.03 -29.36
CA THR A 31 -11.93 19.16 -28.43
C THR A 31 -12.71 18.73 -27.18
N GLY A 32 -13.78 17.96 -27.36
CA GLY A 32 -14.55 17.38 -26.25
C GLY A 32 -13.71 16.46 -25.38
N PHE A 33 -12.87 15.61 -25.97
CA PHE A 33 -11.98 14.71 -25.24
C PHE A 33 -10.98 15.47 -24.37
N VAL A 34 -10.35 16.51 -24.92
CA VAL A 34 -9.41 17.37 -24.18
C VAL A 34 -10.08 18.03 -22.97
N ILE A 35 -11.31 18.53 -23.12
CA ILE A 35 -12.05 19.15 -22.00
C ILE A 35 -12.38 18.12 -20.92
N ILE A 36 -12.84 16.93 -21.33
CA ILE A 36 -13.16 15.84 -20.40
C ILE A 36 -11.90 15.37 -19.66
N GLU A 37 -10.79 15.19 -20.38
CA GLU A 37 -9.50 14.82 -19.82
C GLU A 37 -9.02 15.86 -18.80
N GLU A 38 -9.00 17.16 -19.16
CA GLU A 38 -8.58 18.23 -18.25
C GLU A 38 -9.36 18.20 -16.94
N VAL A 39 -10.70 18.07 -17.02
CA VAL A 39 -11.55 18.00 -15.82
C VAL A 39 -11.26 16.78 -14.98
N LEU A 40 -11.29 15.59 -15.59
CA LEU A 40 -11.18 14.35 -14.84
C LEU A 40 -9.77 14.13 -14.29
N PHE A 41 -8.75 14.40 -15.11
CA PHE A 41 -7.35 14.29 -14.69
C PHE A 41 -7.05 15.25 -13.56
N TYR A 42 -7.43 16.54 -13.67
CA TYR A 42 -7.17 17.52 -12.61
C TYR A 42 -7.72 17.07 -11.25
N TYR A 43 -8.98 16.65 -11.20
CA TYR A 43 -9.62 16.28 -9.93
C TYR A 43 -9.13 14.93 -9.40
N SER A 44 -8.92 13.93 -10.27
CA SER A 44 -8.38 12.64 -9.82
C SER A 44 -6.94 12.79 -9.35
N HIS A 45 -6.10 13.48 -10.12
CA HIS A 45 -4.70 13.73 -9.76
C HIS A 45 -4.60 14.48 -8.43
N ARG A 46 -5.35 15.57 -8.26
CA ARG A 46 -5.41 16.31 -6.99
C ARG A 46 -5.94 15.46 -5.82
N LEU A 47 -6.89 14.55 -6.07
CA LEU A 47 -7.36 13.60 -5.07
C LEU A 47 -6.24 12.63 -4.64
N PHE A 48 -5.47 12.10 -5.59
CA PHE A 48 -4.33 11.21 -5.28
C PHE A 48 -3.20 11.91 -4.52
N HIS A 49 -3.10 13.24 -4.62
CA HIS A 49 -2.25 14.06 -3.75
C HIS A 49 -2.78 14.27 -2.34
N HIS A 50 -4.00 13.83 -2.02
CA HIS A 50 -4.50 13.90 -0.65
C HIS A 50 -3.60 13.06 0.29
N PRO A 51 -3.22 13.54 1.50
CA PRO A 51 -2.20 12.91 2.33
C PRO A 51 -2.42 11.43 2.72
N SER A 52 -3.66 10.94 2.64
CA SER A 52 -4.01 9.54 2.88
C SER A 52 -3.76 8.64 1.67
N LEU A 53 -3.92 9.17 0.46
CA LEU A 53 -3.78 8.45 -0.80
C LEU A 53 -2.36 8.59 -1.36
N TYR A 54 -1.77 9.80 -1.25
CA TYR A 54 -0.46 10.12 -1.78
C TYR A 54 0.59 9.09 -1.37
N LYS A 55 0.68 8.84 -0.06
CA LYS A 55 1.71 7.96 0.53
C LYS A 55 1.69 6.53 0.00
N VAL A 56 0.51 6.06 -0.41
CA VAL A 56 0.29 4.66 -0.79
C VAL A 56 0.32 4.53 -2.30
N TYR A 57 -0.31 5.45 -3.02
CA TYR A 57 -0.58 5.29 -4.44
C TYR A 57 0.25 6.23 -5.30
N HIS A 58 0.36 7.52 -4.94
CA HIS A 58 0.94 8.52 -5.83
C HIS A 58 2.43 8.81 -5.59
N LYS A 59 2.94 8.45 -4.41
CA LYS A 59 4.37 8.62 -4.05
C LYS A 59 5.29 7.85 -5.00
N GLN A 60 4.83 6.74 -5.57
CA GLN A 60 5.58 5.95 -6.55
C GLN A 60 5.78 6.73 -7.86
N HIS A 61 4.75 7.42 -8.36
CA HIS A 61 4.87 8.28 -9.54
C HIS A 61 5.90 9.41 -9.33
N HIS A 62 5.89 9.98 -8.13
CA HIS A 62 6.81 11.04 -7.68
C HIS A 62 8.21 10.55 -7.27
N GLU A 63 8.56 9.30 -7.56
CA GLU A 63 9.90 8.75 -7.26
C GLU A 63 11.00 9.51 -8.03
N TRP A 64 10.72 9.98 -9.25
CA TRP A 64 11.63 10.82 -10.04
C TRP A 64 11.20 12.28 -10.02
N THR A 65 11.85 13.09 -9.18
CA THR A 65 11.63 14.55 -9.15
C THR A 65 12.05 15.26 -10.44
N ALA A 66 12.84 14.58 -11.28
CA ALA A 66 13.18 14.98 -12.64
C ALA A 66 12.81 13.79 -13.55
N PRO A 67 11.56 13.74 -14.04
CA PRO A 67 11.07 12.61 -14.79
C PRO A 67 11.79 12.47 -16.13
N ILE A 68 11.70 11.27 -16.71
CA ILE A 68 12.16 10.97 -18.06
C ILE A 68 11.03 10.25 -18.81
N GLY A 69 10.97 10.41 -20.14
CA GLY A 69 9.80 9.96 -20.92
C GLY A 69 9.48 8.47 -20.77
N ILE A 70 10.48 7.60 -20.59
CA ILE A 70 10.27 6.15 -20.44
C ILE A 70 9.56 5.76 -19.14
N VAL A 71 9.62 6.61 -18.10
CA VAL A 71 8.96 6.37 -16.81
C VAL A 71 7.63 7.13 -16.67
N CYS A 72 7.13 7.78 -17.73
CA CYS A 72 5.93 8.63 -17.66
C CYS A 72 4.66 7.91 -17.17
N ILE A 73 4.58 6.59 -17.35
CA ILE A 73 3.48 5.75 -16.88
C ILE A 73 3.84 4.89 -15.66
N TYR A 74 5.04 5.06 -15.10
CA TYR A 74 5.41 4.37 -13.87
C TYR A 74 4.64 4.98 -12.70
N ALA A 75 3.64 4.22 -12.24
CA ALA A 75 2.71 4.63 -11.20
C ALA A 75 2.13 3.39 -10.53
N HIS A 76 1.50 3.58 -9.38
CA HIS A 76 0.76 2.51 -8.74
C HIS A 76 -0.43 2.08 -9.62
N PRO A 77 -0.77 0.78 -9.76
CA PRO A 77 -1.82 0.32 -10.69
C PRO A 77 -3.19 1.01 -10.50
N LEU A 78 -3.58 1.28 -9.25
CA LEU A 78 -4.83 1.98 -8.94
C LEU A 78 -4.83 3.42 -9.44
N GLU A 79 -3.72 4.14 -9.27
CA GLU A 79 -3.56 5.49 -9.81
C GLU A 79 -3.56 5.45 -11.33
N HIS A 80 -2.83 4.51 -11.93
CA HIS A 80 -2.79 4.35 -13.38
C HIS A 80 -4.19 4.15 -13.96
N VAL A 81 -5.04 3.32 -13.34
CA VAL A 81 -6.42 3.11 -13.81
C VAL A 81 -7.28 4.36 -13.65
N ILE A 82 -7.22 5.04 -12.49
CA ILE A 82 -8.15 6.12 -12.16
C ILE A 82 -7.72 7.48 -12.71
N SER A 83 -6.43 7.80 -12.67
CA SER A 83 -5.91 9.09 -13.13
C SER A 83 -5.36 9.05 -14.55
N ASN A 84 -4.81 7.93 -15.04
CA ASN A 84 -4.19 7.92 -16.37
C ASN A 84 -5.11 7.30 -17.43
N MET A 85 -5.68 6.12 -17.16
CA MET A 85 -6.53 5.44 -18.14
C MET A 85 -7.94 6.02 -18.22
N PHE A 86 -8.59 6.25 -17.08
CA PHE A 86 -10.00 6.66 -17.06
C PHE A 86 -10.25 8.03 -17.72
N PRO A 87 -9.51 9.11 -17.40
CA PRO A 87 -9.71 10.42 -18.03
C PRO A 87 -9.54 10.39 -19.56
N VAL A 88 -8.56 9.63 -20.05
CA VAL A 88 -8.28 9.48 -21.48
C VAL A 88 -9.35 8.64 -22.19
N ALA A 89 -9.82 7.55 -21.56
CA ALA A 89 -10.72 6.59 -22.21
C ALA A 89 -12.19 7.04 -22.23
N ILE A 90 -12.64 7.81 -21.24
CA ILE A 90 -14.08 8.08 -21.06
C ILE A 90 -14.64 9.07 -22.08
N GLY A 91 -13.83 9.98 -22.63
CA GLY A 91 -14.25 10.90 -23.69
C GLY A 91 -14.83 10.19 -24.91
N PRO A 92 -14.04 9.33 -25.60
CA PRO A 92 -14.51 8.51 -26.71
C PRO A 92 -15.72 7.63 -26.36
N VAL A 93 -15.75 7.08 -25.15
CA VAL A 93 -16.86 6.23 -24.69
C VAL A 93 -18.16 7.04 -24.57
N LEU A 94 -18.12 8.20 -23.93
CA LEU A 94 -19.28 9.06 -23.72
C LEU A 94 -19.84 9.61 -25.02
N LEU A 95 -18.96 9.94 -25.98
CA LEU A 95 -19.34 10.49 -27.27
C LEU A 95 -19.71 9.41 -28.30
N GLY A 96 -19.45 8.12 -28.02
CA GLY A 96 -19.75 7.03 -28.95
C GLY A 96 -18.88 7.08 -30.21
N SER A 97 -17.66 7.58 -30.08
CA SER A 97 -16.84 8.03 -31.19
C SER A 97 -16.31 6.89 -32.06
N HIS A 98 -16.07 7.21 -33.33
CA HIS A 98 -15.51 6.25 -34.29
C HIS A 98 -14.10 5.80 -33.85
N ILE A 99 -13.73 4.56 -34.19
CA ILE A 99 -12.44 3.96 -33.82
C ILE A 99 -11.27 4.76 -34.40
N SER A 100 -11.41 5.37 -35.57
CA SER A 100 -10.35 6.22 -36.15
C SER A 100 -10.04 7.45 -35.29
N THR A 101 -11.07 8.22 -34.86
CA THR A 101 -10.88 9.37 -33.95
C THR A 101 -10.35 8.91 -32.60
N THR A 102 -10.86 7.79 -32.09
CA THR A 102 -10.45 7.21 -30.81
C THR A 102 -8.96 6.80 -30.83
N CYS A 103 -8.52 6.12 -31.90
CA CYS A 103 -7.12 5.74 -32.06
C CYS A 103 -6.21 6.96 -32.18
N LEU A 104 -6.59 7.96 -32.99
CA LEU A 104 -5.84 9.21 -33.11
C LEU A 104 -5.71 9.90 -31.74
N TRP A 105 -6.80 9.98 -30.98
CA TRP A 105 -6.82 10.54 -29.63
C TRP A 105 -5.83 9.83 -28.70
N TYR A 106 -5.85 8.49 -28.64
CA TYR A 106 -4.92 7.75 -27.79
C TYR A 106 -3.46 7.93 -28.20
N CYS A 107 -3.16 8.02 -29.50
CA CYS A 107 -1.82 8.36 -29.96
C CYS A 107 -1.40 9.76 -29.47
N LEU A 108 -2.27 10.76 -29.59
CA LEU A 108 -1.99 12.12 -29.12
C LEU A 108 -1.80 12.17 -27.59
N ALA A 109 -2.65 11.48 -26.82
CA ALA A 109 -2.56 11.42 -25.36
C ALA A 109 -1.25 10.76 -24.90
N LEU A 110 -0.83 9.67 -25.54
CA LEU A 110 0.44 9.00 -25.24
C LEU A 110 1.65 9.87 -25.59
N VAL A 111 1.63 10.55 -26.73
CA VAL A 111 2.68 11.51 -27.10
C VAL A 111 2.73 12.66 -26.09
N SER A 112 1.57 13.25 -25.77
CA SER A 112 1.46 14.33 -24.78
C SER A 112 2.04 13.94 -23.43
N THR A 113 1.66 12.77 -22.90
CA THR A 113 2.16 12.23 -21.63
C THR A 113 3.66 11.99 -21.67
N THR A 114 4.19 11.47 -22.79
CA THR A 114 5.62 11.22 -22.94
C THR A 114 6.40 12.53 -22.97
N VAL A 115 5.91 13.52 -23.73
CA VAL A 115 6.54 14.84 -23.87
C VAL A 115 6.52 15.59 -22.55
N SER A 116 5.42 15.54 -21.78
CA SER A 116 5.32 16.23 -20.49
C SER A 116 6.29 15.69 -19.41
N HIS A 117 6.90 14.53 -19.64
CA HIS A 117 7.84 13.88 -18.73
C HIS A 117 9.25 13.73 -19.33
N CYS A 118 9.49 14.15 -20.57
CA CYS A 118 10.76 13.86 -21.22
C CYS A 118 11.89 14.80 -20.77
N GLY A 119 11.56 15.95 -20.16
CA GLY A 119 12.52 16.98 -19.75
C GLY A 119 13.14 17.74 -20.93
N TYR A 120 12.67 17.52 -22.15
CA TYR A 120 13.15 18.19 -23.36
C TYR A 120 12.09 19.11 -23.95
N HIS A 121 12.52 20.31 -24.38
CA HIS A 121 11.72 21.16 -25.23
C HIS A 121 11.89 20.72 -26.69
N LEU A 122 10.92 19.95 -27.18
CA LEU A 122 10.92 19.48 -28.55
C LEU A 122 10.23 20.51 -29.46
N PRO A 123 10.77 20.80 -30.66
CA PRO A 123 10.14 21.74 -31.58
C PRO A 123 8.70 21.34 -31.92
N PHE A 124 7.80 22.32 -31.93
CA PHE A 124 6.38 22.16 -32.26
C PHE A 124 5.55 21.29 -31.30
N LEU A 125 6.11 20.90 -30.16
CA LEU A 125 5.43 20.12 -29.13
C LEU A 125 5.27 20.94 -27.84
N PRO A 126 4.31 20.56 -26.96
CA PRO A 126 4.13 21.21 -25.68
C PRO A 126 5.37 21.16 -24.79
N SER A 127 5.53 22.16 -23.92
CA SER A 127 6.63 22.22 -22.96
C SER A 127 6.39 21.29 -21.75
N PRO A 128 7.42 20.57 -21.26
CA PRO A 128 7.32 19.74 -20.05
C PRO A 128 7.31 20.54 -18.74
N GLU A 129 7.69 21.83 -18.76
CA GLU A 129 7.99 22.64 -17.57
C GLU A 129 6.86 22.64 -16.52
N PHE A 130 5.59 22.59 -16.95
CA PHE A 130 4.45 22.57 -16.05
C PHE A 130 4.41 21.32 -15.17
N HIS A 131 4.62 20.15 -15.79
CA HIS A 131 4.59 18.86 -15.11
C HIS A 131 5.93 18.58 -14.41
N ASP A 132 7.06 19.03 -14.96
CA ASP A 132 8.34 19.00 -14.25
C ASP A 132 8.28 19.82 -12.95
N PHE A 133 7.62 20.99 -12.97
CA PHE A 133 7.40 21.78 -11.76
C PHE A 133 6.48 21.05 -10.77
N HIS A 134 5.51 20.28 -11.26
CA HIS A 134 4.67 19.41 -10.45
C HIS A 134 5.52 18.36 -9.70
N HIS A 135 6.37 17.60 -10.39
CA HIS A 135 7.28 16.62 -9.77
C HIS A 135 8.29 17.24 -8.80
N LEU A 136 8.65 18.52 -9.00
CA LEU A 136 9.54 19.25 -8.11
C LEU A 136 8.86 19.72 -6.81
N ARG A 137 7.59 20.15 -6.88
CA ARG A 137 6.88 20.81 -5.77
C ARG A 137 5.76 20.00 -5.15
N PHE A 138 5.28 18.96 -5.82
CA PHE A 138 4.23 18.01 -5.42
C PHE A 138 2.83 18.62 -5.22
N ASN A 139 2.71 19.89 -4.84
CA ASN A 139 1.45 20.52 -4.44
C ASN A 139 0.95 21.63 -5.38
N GLN A 140 1.44 21.66 -6.61
CA GLN A 140 1.10 22.65 -7.64
C GLN A 140 0.97 21.96 -9.01
N CYS A 141 0.26 22.57 -9.95
CA CYS A 141 0.20 22.13 -11.36
C CYS A 141 -0.36 20.70 -11.54
N TYR A 142 -1.65 20.50 -11.28
CA TYR A 142 -2.29 19.17 -11.33
C TYR A 142 -2.92 18.81 -12.68
N GLY A 143 -3.29 19.80 -13.48
CA GLY A 143 -4.00 19.63 -14.75
C GLY A 143 -3.09 19.25 -15.92
N VAL A 144 -3.71 19.03 -17.07
CA VAL A 144 -3.02 18.71 -18.33
C VAL A 144 -2.75 20.01 -19.09
N LEU A 145 -3.75 20.88 -19.18
CA LEU A 145 -3.66 22.20 -19.84
C LEU A 145 -3.32 23.33 -18.85
N GLY A 146 -3.58 23.13 -17.56
CA GLY A 146 -3.41 24.14 -16.52
C GLY A 146 -4.54 25.18 -16.45
N ILE A 147 -5.64 24.99 -17.17
CA ILE A 147 -6.83 25.86 -17.10
C ILE A 147 -7.47 25.73 -15.73
N LEU A 148 -7.65 24.50 -15.25
CA LEU A 148 -8.20 24.27 -13.91
C LEU A 148 -7.22 24.67 -12.82
N ASP A 149 -5.92 24.59 -13.05
CA ASP A 149 -4.94 25.14 -12.12
C ASP A 149 -5.04 26.65 -12.00
N ARG A 150 -5.19 27.35 -13.12
CA ARG A 150 -5.43 28.79 -13.15
C ARG A 150 -6.70 29.16 -12.38
N LEU A 151 -7.78 28.40 -12.58
CA LEU A 151 -9.07 28.63 -11.90
C LEU A 151 -8.99 28.39 -10.39
N HIS A 152 -8.31 27.32 -9.95
CA HIS A 152 -8.19 26.96 -8.54
C HIS A 152 -6.97 27.57 -7.84
N GLY A 153 -6.14 28.32 -8.57
CA GLY A 153 -4.92 28.94 -8.06
C GLY A 153 -3.77 27.96 -7.78
N THR A 154 -3.82 26.73 -8.30
CA THR A 154 -2.82 25.68 -8.05
C THR A 154 -1.57 25.78 -8.92
N ASP A 155 -1.45 26.81 -9.78
CA ASP A 155 -0.23 27.16 -10.51
C ASP A 155 0.39 28.51 -10.06
N SER A 156 -0.11 29.10 -8.97
CA SER A 156 0.29 30.46 -8.55
C SER A 156 1.79 30.59 -8.31
N LYS A 157 2.43 29.56 -7.74
CA LYS A 157 3.89 29.55 -7.54
C LYS A 157 4.65 29.33 -8.84
N PHE A 158 4.14 28.46 -9.72
CA PHE A 158 4.75 28.15 -11.01
C PHE A 158 4.94 29.42 -11.84
N ARG A 159 3.94 30.28 -11.91
CA ARG A 159 3.97 31.53 -12.69
C ARG A 159 4.99 32.55 -12.24
N GLN A 160 5.47 32.44 -11.01
CA GLN A 160 6.50 33.31 -10.45
C GLN A 160 7.92 32.76 -10.71
N THR A 161 8.02 31.66 -11.47
CA THR A 161 9.28 30.99 -11.75
C THR A 161 9.74 31.20 -13.19
N LYS A 162 11.03 31.01 -13.39
CA LYS A 162 11.65 31.00 -14.71
C LYS A 162 11.15 29.83 -15.57
N GLN A 163 10.74 28.71 -14.95
CA GLN A 163 10.13 27.60 -15.68
C GLN A 163 8.84 28.02 -16.39
N TYR A 164 8.05 28.93 -15.80
CA TYR A 164 6.88 29.49 -16.48
C TYR A 164 7.25 30.37 -17.67
N GLU A 165 8.33 31.17 -17.57
CA GLU A 165 8.84 31.95 -18.71
C GLU A 165 9.27 31.02 -19.87
N ARG A 166 9.80 29.83 -19.54
CA ARG A 166 10.19 28.79 -20.50
C ARG A 166 9.02 27.87 -20.90
N HIS A 167 7.85 27.98 -20.28
CA HIS A 167 6.68 27.18 -20.61
C HIS A 167 5.98 27.72 -21.86
N THR A 168 6.67 27.63 -22.98
CA THR A 168 6.23 28.07 -24.31
C THR A 168 6.51 26.97 -25.32
N LEU A 169 5.71 26.95 -26.40
CA LEU A 169 5.96 26.07 -27.52
C LEU A 169 7.24 26.50 -28.23
N LEU A 170 8.21 25.59 -28.33
CA LEU A 170 9.48 25.86 -28.99
C LEU A 170 9.27 25.83 -30.50
N THR A 171 9.46 26.98 -31.16
CA THR A 171 9.35 27.13 -32.62
C THR A 171 10.70 27.24 -33.32
N SER A 172 11.79 27.40 -32.57
CA SER A 172 13.16 27.50 -33.07
C SER A 172 14.00 26.28 -32.71
N LEU A 173 15.17 26.15 -33.34
CA LEU A 173 16.16 25.12 -32.98
C LEU A 173 17.06 25.54 -31.81
N THR A 174 16.93 26.77 -31.33
CA THR A 174 17.72 27.29 -30.21
C THR A 174 17.10 26.83 -28.89
N PRO A 175 17.85 26.15 -28.00
CA PRO A 175 17.33 25.71 -26.71
C PRO A 175 16.79 26.88 -25.86
N LEU A 176 15.70 26.66 -25.11
CA LEU A 176 15.11 27.70 -24.26
C LEU A 176 16.01 28.18 -23.13
N THR A 177 17.00 27.38 -22.75
CA THR A 177 18.03 27.78 -21.78
C THR A 177 18.97 28.85 -22.34
N GLU A 178 19.14 28.91 -23.66
CA GLU A 178 19.95 29.93 -24.32
C GLU A 178 19.12 31.18 -24.64
N SER A 179 17.89 31.00 -25.15
CA SER A 179 17.00 32.14 -25.44
C SER A 179 16.49 32.85 -24.17
N ILE A 180 16.31 32.10 -23.08
CA ILE A 180 15.89 32.62 -21.76
C ILE A 180 16.94 32.18 -20.72
N PRO A 181 18.11 32.83 -20.65
CA PRO A 181 19.24 32.40 -19.81
C PRO A 181 18.99 32.67 -18.33
N ASP A 182 19.58 31.84 -17.47
CA ASP A 182 19.49 31.98 -16.01
C ASP A 182 19.99 33.34 -15.51
N SER A 183 19.30 33.89 -14.51
CA SER A 183 19.71 35.14 -13.87
C SER A 183 21.08 34.97 -13.19
N PRO A 184 21.97 35.98 -13.25
CA PRO A 184 23.34 35.86 -12.75
C PRO A 184 23.43 35.50 -11.25
N LYS A 185 24.46 34.72 -10.91
CA LYS A 185 24.69 33.93 -9.67
C LYS A 185 24.41 34.60 -8.30
N LYS A 186 24.25 35.93 -8.20
CA LYS A 186 23.91 36.62 -6.93
C LYS A 186 22.47 36.30 -6.48
N GLY A 187 21.50 36.30 -7.39
CA GLY A 187 20.09 35.94 -7.09
C GLY A 187 19.84 34.44 -6.94
N GLN A 188 20.61 33.59 -7.65
CA GLN A 188 20.52 32.13 -7.51
C GLN A 188 20.89 31.63 -6.11
N LYS A 189 21.81 32.28 -5.37
CA LYS A 189 22.14 31.87 -4.00
C LYS A 189 20.99 32.12 -3.02
N GLU A 190 20.19 33.17 -3.23
CA GLU A 190 19.03 33.48 -2.41
C GLU A 190 17.84 32.60 -2.78
N GLY A 191 17.47 32.52 -4.07
CA GLY A 191 16.38 31.65 -4.54
C GLY A 191 16.65 30.15 -4.30
N ARG A 192 17.90 29.67 -4.47
CA ARG A 192 18.29 28.28 -4.13
C ARG A 192 18.32 28.05 -2.62
N LYS A 193 18.64 29.05 -1.79
CA LYS A 193 18.54 28.93 -0.32
C LYS A 193 17.08 28.94 0.13
N GLU A 194 16.22 29.72 -0.52
CA GLU A 194 14.81 29.86 -0.19
C GLU A 194 14.00 28.65 -0.65
N GLY A 195 14.12 28.23 -1.92
CA GLY A 195 13.53 26.98 -2.42
C GLY A 195 14.04 25.75 -1.69
N ARG A 196 15.34 25.69 -1.35
CA ARG A 196 15.89 24.61 -0.48
C ARG A 196 15.41 24.72 0.96
N LYS A 197 15.11 25.89 1.50
CA LYS A 197 14.54 26.04 2.86
C LYS A 197 13.05 25.71 2.87
N GLU A 198 12.29 26.07 1.84
CA GLU A 198 10.86 25.83 1.70
C GLU A 198 10.59 24.35 1.41
N GLY A 199 11.22 23.78 0.37
CA GLY A 199 11.14 22.34 0.07
C GLY A 199 11.69 21.46 1.20
N ARG A 200 12.75 21.89 1.89
CA ARG A 200 13.23 21.21 3.11
C ARG A 200 12.35 21.45 4.33
N LYS A 201 11.53 22.51 4.40
CA LYS A 201 10.58 22.71 5.51
C LYS A 201 9.29 21.94 5.27
N GLU A 202 8.76 21.91 4.05
CA GLU A 202 7.60 21.11 3.66
C GLU A 202 7.96 19.62 3.69
N GLY A 203 8.98 19.19 2.95
CA GLY A 203 9.46 17.80 2.94
C GLY A 203 9.93 17.30 4.32
N ARG A 204 10.48 18.16 5.20
CA ARG A 204 10.84 17.76 6.58
C ARG A 204 9.66 17.82 7.54
N LYS A 205 8.68 18.70 7.37
CA LYS A 205 7.44 18.66 8.18
C LYS A 205 6.63 17.42 7.85
N GLU A 206 6.60 17.04 6.57
CA GLU A 206 5.91 15.86 6.08
C GLU A 206 6.70 14.59 6.44
N GLY A 207 7.98 14.50 6.07
CA GLY A 207 8.86 13.38 6.40
C GLY A 207 9.08 13.14 7.90
N ARG A 208 9.11 14.18 8.74
CA ARG A 208 9.21 14.03 10.22
C ARG A 208 7.89 13.62 10.86
N LYS A 209 6.74 14.04 10.31
CA LYS A 209 5.43 13.51 10.71
C LYS A 209 5.24 12.08 10.20
N GLU A 210 5.81 11.74 9.05
CA GLU A 210 5.80 10.44 8.38
C GLU A 210 6.64 9.42 9.14
N GLY A 211 7.95 9.65 9.33
CA GLY A 211 8.82 8.74 10.09
C GLY A 211 8.37 8.52 11.54
N ARG A 212 7.77 9.54 12.19
CA ARG A 212 7.21 9.39 13.55
C ARG A 212 5.88 8.63 13.58
N LYS A 213 5.06 8.70 12.52
CA LYS A 213 3.79 7.94 12.43
C LYS A 213 4.03 6.52 11.94
N GLU A 214 4.92 6.32 10.99
CA GLU A 214 5.36 5.04 10.43
C GLU A 214 6.08 4.23 11.51
N GLY A 215 7.13 4.77 12.13
CA GLY A 215 7.80 4.08 13.25
C GLY A 215 6.87 3.79 14.44
N ARG A 216 5.80 4.59 14.65
CA ARG A 216 4.79 4.31 15.69
C ARG A 216 3.76 3.27 15.24
N LYS A 217 3.45 3.15 13.95
CA LYS A 217 2.58 2.10 13.40
C LYS A 217 3.32 0.77 13.32
N GLU A 218 4.51 0.75 12.74
CA GLU A 218 5.40 -0.41 12.69
C GLU A 218 5.74 -0.90 14.09
N GLY A 219 6.08 0.01 15.01
CA GLY A 219 6.32 -0.36 16.41
C GLY A 219 5.09 -0.92 17.13
N LYS A 220 3.87 -0.46 16.77
CA LYS A 220 2.62 -1.03 17.31
C LYS A 220 2.29 -2.39 16.70
N GLU A 221 2.47 -2.56 15.39
CA GLU A 221 2.25 -3.83 14.71
C GLU A 221 3.26 -4.89 15.14
N GLY A 222 4.54 -4.53 15.23
CA GLY A 222 5.60 -5.40 15.77
C GLY A 222 5.26 -5.87 17.18
N ARG A 223 4.90 -4.93 18.09
CA ARG A 223 4.52 -5.27 19.46
C ARG A 223 3.24 -6.11 19.53
N MET A 224 2.30 -5.92 18.60
CA MET A 224 1.06 -6.71 18.54
C MET A 224 1.32 -8.13 18.01
N LYS A 225 2.22 -8.28 17.04
CA LYS A 225 2.69 -9.59 16.54
C LYS A 225 3.43 -10.36 17.62
N GLU A 226 4.41 -9.74 18.25
CA GLU A 226 5.19 -10.32 19.35
C GLU A 226 4.29 -10.72 20.54
N ARG A 227 3.30 -9.90 20.89
CA ARG A 227 2.33 -10.23 21.95
C ARG A 227 1.41 -11.39 21.55
N LYS A 228 1.00 -11.49 20.27
CA LYS A 228 0.18 -12.62 19.78
C LYS A 228 0.99 -13.91 19.77
N GLU A 229 2.24 -13.86 19.32
CA GLU A 229 3.16 -15.00 19.32
C GLU A 229 3.47 -15.47 20.74
N GLY A 230 3.86 -14.57 21.65
CA GLY A 230 4.10 -14.93 23.05
C GLY A 230 2.84 -15.44 23.77
N MET A 231 1.65 -14.98 23.39
CA MET A 231 0.39 -15.51 23.92
C MET A 231 0.04 -16.90 23.36
N LYS A 232 0.47 -17.20 22.12
CA LYS A 232 0.33 -18.51 21.50
C LYS A 232 1.30 -19.51 22.14
N GLU A 233 2.58 -19.16 22.27
CA GLU A 233 3.59 -19.96 22.96
C GLU A 233 3.19 -20.26 24.41
N ARG A 234 2.70 -19.25 25.15
CA ARG A 234 2.26 -19.47 26.54
C ARG A 234 1.03 -20.36 26.65
N LYS A 235 0.14 -20.36 25.64
CA LYS A 235 -1.01 -21.28 25.58
C LYS A 235 -0.57 -22.70 25.22
N GLU A 236 0.37 -22.86 24.30
CA GLU A 236 0.96 -24.16 23.92
C GLU A 236 1.73 -24.76 25.10
N GLY A 237 2.66 -24.01 25.71
CA GLY A 237 3.40 -24.48 26.89
C GLY A 237 2.51 -24.79 28.10
N ARG A 238 1.37 -24.09 28.27
CA ARG A 238 0.39 -24.43 29.33
C ARG A 238 -0.42 -25.70 29.01
N LYS A 239 -0.66 -26.00 27.74
CA LYS A 239 -1.30 -27.26 27.32
C LYS A 239 -0.32 -28.42 27.49
N GLU A 240 0.90 -28.29 26.96
CA GLU A 240 1.96 -29.29 27.10
C GLU A 240 2.30 -29.55 28.57
N GLY A 241 2.47 -28.50 29.39
CA GLY A 241 2.74 -28.67 30.82
C GLY A 241 1.59 -29.33 31.59
N LYS A 242 0.33 -29.14 31.17
CA LYS A 242 -0.83 -29.83 31.76
C LYS A 242 -0.91 -31.29 31.33
N GLU A 243 -0.59 -31.59 30.07
CA GLU A 243 -0.57 -32.96 29.55
C GLU A 243 0.59 -33.74 30.17
N GLY A 244 1.79 -33.17 30.19
CA GLY A 244 2.97 -33.73 30.84
C GLY A 244 2.74 -34.03 32.32
N ARG A 245 2.25 -33.06 33.11
CA ARG A 245 1.93 -33.31 34.54
C ARG A 245 0.87 -34.38 34.75
N LYS A 246 -0.14 -34.45 33.88
CA LYS A 246 -1.17 -35.50 33.97
C LYS A 246 -0.59 -36.87 33.64
N GLU A 247 0.30 -36.95 32.65
CA GLU A 247 0.88 -38.21 32.21
C GLU A 247 1.94 -38.72 33.20
N GLU A 248 2.85 -37.87 33.67
CA GLU A 248 3.83 -38.19 34.71
C GLU A 248 3.14 -38.52 36.03
N GLY A 249 2.24 -37.67 36.51
CA GLY A 249 1.54 -37.90 37.78
C GLY A 249 0.72 -39.19 37.76
N ARG A 250 0.14 -39.57 36.61
CA ARG A 250 -0.58 -40.84 36.44
C ARG A 250 0.37 -42.05 36.38
N LYS A 251 1.57 -41.89 35.80
CA LYS A 251 2.59 -42.94 35.74
C LYS A 251 3.24 -43.17 37.10
N GLU A 252 3.59 -42.11 37.83
CA GLU A 252 4.18 -42.18 39.17
C GLU A 252 3.17 -42.66 40.21
N GLY A 253 1.98 -42.06 40.29
CA GLY A 253 0.95 -42.47 41.25
C GLY A 253 0.51 -43.93 41.08
N ARG A 254 0.51 -44.45 39.84
CA ARG A 254 0.20 -45.87 39.57
C ARG A 254 1.34 -46.80 40.00
N LYS A 255 2.61 -46.36 39.94
CA LYS A 255 3.76 -47.13 40.40
C LYS A 255 3.85 -47.13 41.93
N GLU A 256 3.70 -45.97 42.57
CA GLU A 256 3.72 -45.84 44.04
C GLU A 256 2.55 -46.54 44.70
N GLY A 257 1.31 -46.32 44.21
CA GLY A 257 0.13 -46.97 44.78
C GLY A 257 0.15 -48.50 44.65
N LYS A 258 0.78 -49.05 43.61
CA LYS A 258 1.02 -50.51 43.50
C LYS A 258 2.05 -51.02 44.52
N LYS A 259 3.04 -50.19 44.87
CA LYS A 259 4.13 -50.54 45.79
C LYS A 259 3.61 -50.48 47.24
N GLU A 260 2.88 -49.44 47.61
CA GLU A 260 2.24 -49.29 48.92
C GLU A 260 1.21 -50.39 49.19
N ARG A 261 0.27 -50.64 48.27
CA ARG A 261 -0.72 -51.72 48.46
C ARG A 261 -0.09 -53.09 48.66
N LYS A 262 1.03 -53.38 47.98
CA LYS A 262 1.78 -54.63 48.19
C LYS A 262 2.43 -54.67 49.57
N GLU A 263 2.92 -53.55 50.07
CA GLU A 263 3.61 -53.47 51.35
C GLU A 263 2.63 -53.51 52.54
N GLU A 264 1.53 -52.76 52.46
CA GLU A 264 0.44 -52.79 53.45
C GLU A 264 -0.20 -54.18 53.51
N GLY A 265 -0.57 -54.77 52.36
CA GLY A 265 -1.13 -56.13 52.33
C GLY A 265 -0.18 -57.18 52.92
N ARG A 266 1.15 -56.98 52.78
CA ARG A 266 2.16 -57.86 53.40
C ARG A 266 2.27 -57.64 54.91
N LYS A 267 2.14 -56.40 55.40
CA LYS A 267 2.14 -56.05 56.83
C LYS A 267 0.87 -56.57 57.52
N GLU A 268 -0.28 -56.45 56.88
CA GLU A 268 -1.57 -56.89 57.39
C GLU A 268 -1.65 -58.42 57.49
N ARG A 269 -1.28 -59.14 56.42
CA ARG A 269 -1.14 -60.62 56.45
C ARG A 269 -0.17 -61.11 57.54
N LYS A 270 0.90 -60.36 57.83
CA LYS A 270 1.82 -60.68 58.94
C LYS A 270 1.16 -60.46 60.31
N LYS A 271 0.32 -59.43 60.48
CA LYS A 271 -0.41 -59.17 61.73
C LYS A 271 -1.49 -60.23 61.97
N GLU A 272 -2.27 -60.60 60.95
CA GLU A 272 -3.25 -61.70 61.05
C GLU A 272 -2.60 -63.02 61.42
N ARG A 273 -1.52 -63.42 60.72
CA ARG A 273 -0.77 -64.64 61.05
C ARG A 273 -0.23 -64.63 62.49
N LYS A 274 0.16 -63.47 63.01
CA LYS A 274 0.58 -63.33 64.43
C LYS A 274 -0.60 -63.46 65.39
N LYS A 275 -1.78 -62.94 65.05
CA LYS A 275 -3.03 -63.09 65.83
C LYS A 275 -3.46 -64.56 65.88
N GLU A 276 -3.59 -65.23 64.73
CA GLU A 276 -3.91 -66.67 64.66
C GLU A 276 -2.93 -67.52 65.46
N ARG A 277 -1.62 -67.22 65.37
CA ARG A 277 -0.60 -67.96 66.12
C ARG A 277 -0.71 -67.74 67.63
N LYS A 278 -1.16 -66.56 68.07
CA LYS A 278 -1.46 -66.28 69.49
C LYS A 278 -2.71 -67.00 69.96
N GLU A 279 -3.76 -67.05 69.14
CA GLU A 279 -4.98 -67.80 69.45
C GLU A 279 -4.73 -69.30 69.53
N ARG A 280 -4.04 -69.89 68.55
CA ARG A 280 -3.62 -71.30 68.61
C ARG A 280 -2.78 -71.63 69.84
N LYS A 281 -1.95 -70.69 70.31
CA LYS A 281 -1.18 -70.83 71.58
C LYS A 281 -2.08 -70.76 72.81
N LYS A 282 -3.07 -69.87 72.84
CA LYS A 282 -4.08 -69.80 73.92
C LYS A 282 -4.92 -71.07 73.96
N GLU A 283 -5.33 -71.57 72.80
CA GLU A 283 -6.11 -72.80 72.67
C GLU A 283 -5.30 -74.04 73.11
N ARG A 284 -4.02 -74.13 72.71
CA ARG A 284 -3.10 -75.16 73.23
C ARG A 284 -2.92 -75.09 74.74
N LYS A 285 -2.83 -73.89 75.33
CA LYS A 285 -2.77 -73.72 76.80
C LYS A 285 -4.09 -74.12 77.47
N LYS A 286 -5.24 -73.82 76.86
CA LYS A 286 -6.58 -74.25 77.34
C LYS A 286 -6.68 -75.79 77.31
N ARG A 287 -6.27 -76.43 76.21
CA ARG A 287 -6.21 -77.89 76.10
C ARG A 287 -5.28 -78.54 77.13
N ARG A 288 -4.11 -77.94 77.39
CA ARG A 288 -3.19 -78.40 78.46
C ARG A 288 -3.74 -78.23 79.88
N LYS A 289 -4.60 -77.24 80.13
CA LYS A 289 -5.29 -77.09 81.42
C LYS A 289 -6.46 -78.08 81.57
N LEU A 290 -7.14 -78.45 80.48
CA LEU A 290 -8.15 -79.51 80.50
C LEU A 290 -7.55 -80.92 80.65
N SER A 291 -6.28 -81.14 80.30
CA SER A 291 -5.58 -82.43 80.48
C SER A 291 -4.92 -82.59 81.87
N HIS A 292 -5.29 -81.78 82.86
CA HIS A 292 -4.89 -81.95 84.27
C HIS A 292 -6.08 -82.26 85.18
N TRP A 293 -7.25 -82.54 84.58
CA TRP A 293 -8.49 -82.94 85.26
C TRP A 293 -9.11 -84.15 84.52
N LYS A 294 -8.26 -85.14 84.25
CA LYS A 294 -8.59 -86.54 83.94
C LYS A 294 -7.36 -87.38 84.26
#